data_AF-A0A941SGY5-F1
#
_entry.id   AF-A0A941SGY5-F1
#
_cell.length_a   1.000
_cell.length_b   1.000
_cell.length_c   1.000
_cell.angle_alpha   90.00
_cell.angle_beta   90.00
_cell.angle_gamma   90.00
#
_symmetry.space_group_name_H-M   'P 1'
#
loop_
_entity.id
_entity.type
_entity.pdbx_description
1 polymer ?
#
loop_
_entity_poly.entity_id
_entity_poly.type
_entity_poly.pdbx_seq_one_letter_code
_entity_poly.pdbx_strand_id
1 'polypeptide(L)'
;GQMPERELERVMRDFVAQRHNLLLCSTIIETGIDVPSANTIVISRADKFGLAQLHQLRGRVGRSHHQAYAYLMVPDLEGLTRQASQRLDAIQQMEELGSGFYLAMHDLEIRGAGEVLGESQSGNMVEVGFQLYNEMLAEAVRCLKAGTEPDLLAPLHATTEINLHVPALLPDSYCGDVHTRLSLYKKLAMCKTSEQIDALLEDIVDRFGKLPPQAQALIDVHRLRCISQPYGVIKVDAAPSVTQISFRKDPPIDALRIIELVQKNRHIRFAGNEKLRIERELPDARARAQMVQGLLRSLGQPIATSNAATGTTIA
;
A
#
# COMPACT_ATOMS: atom_id res chain seq x y z
N GLY A 1 -2.16 -5.67 -44.07
CA GLY A 1 -2.12 -4.19 -43.96
C GLY A 1 -2.30 -3.48 -45.29
N GLN A 2 -1.58 -3.88 -46.34
CA GLN A 2 -1.62 -3.21 -47.65
C GLN A 2 -2.70 -3.77 -48.61
N MET A 3 -3.56 -4.66 -48.11
CA MET A 3 -4.64 -5.23 -48.92
C MET A 3 -5.83 -4.25 -48.95
N PRO A 4 -6.56 -4.18 -50.07
CA PRO A 4 -7.82 -3.45 -50.15
C PRO A 4 -8.83 -3.95 -49.10
N GLU A 5 -9.62 -3.05 -48.49
CA GLU A 5 -10.59 -3.40 -47.43
C GLU A 5 -11.58 -4.49 -47.85
N ARG A 6 -12.03 -4.49 -49.12
CA ARG A 6 -12.93 -5.51 -49.67
C ARG A 6 -12.32 -6.91 -49.70
N GLU A 7 -11.02 -7.02 -49.92
CA GLU A 7 -10.33 -8.31 -49.90
C GLU A 7 -10.14 -8.80 -48.46
N LEU A 8 -9.82 -7.88 -47.54
CA LEU A 8 -9.71 -8.18 -46.11
C LEU A 8 -11.04 -8.73 -45.57
N GLU A 9 -12.15 -8.07 -45.86
CA GLU A 9 -13.49 -8.52 -45.42
C GLU A 9 -13.84 -9.91 -45.97
N ARG A 10 -13.50 -10.17 -47.24
CA ARG A 10 -13.71 -11.48 -47.87
C ARG A 10 -12.91 -12.58 -47.18
N VAL A 11 -11.60 -12.37 -46.98
CA VAL A 11 -10.73 -13.34 -46.30
C VAL A 11 -11.21 -13.63 -44.88
N MET A 12 -11.64 -12.59 -44.15
CA MET A 12 -12.18 -12.75 -42.81
C MET A 12 -13.50 -13.53 -42.80
N ARG A 13 -14.40 -13.25 -43.75
CA ARG A 13 -15.66 -13.98 -43.90
C ARG A 13 -15.42 -15.46 -44.20
N ASP A 14 -14.44 -15.77 -45.06
CA ASP A 14 -14.06 -17.14 -45.40
C ASP A 14 -13.42 -17.87 -44.20
N PHE A 15 -12.64 -17.16 -43.37
CA PHE A 15 -12.06 -17.69 -42.13
C PHE A 15 -13.13 -17.97 -41.05
N VAL A 16 -14.07 -17.05 -40.84
CA VAL A 16 -15.20 -17.25 -39.91
C VAL A 16 -16.12 -18.38 -40.36
N ALA A 17 -16.35 -18.51 -41.66
CA ALA A 17 -17.10 -19.63 -42.24
C ALA A 17 -16.33 -20.97 -42.24
N GLN A 18 -15.15 -21.02 -41.60
CA GLN A 18 -14.26 -22.19 -41.51
C GLN A 18 -13.85 -22.78 -42.87
N ARG A 19 -13.85 -21.97 -43.93
CA ARG A 19 -13.28 -22.39 -45.23
C ARG A 19 -11.76 -22.47 -45.19
N HIS A 20 -11.15 -21.76 -44.23
CA HIS A 20 -9.73 -21.78 -43.92
C HIS A 20 -9.54 -21.93 -42.41
N ASN A 21 -8.57 -22.75 -42.00
CA ASN A 21 -8.28 -23.02 -40.58
C ASN A 21 -7.07 -22.23 -40.05
N LEU A 22 -6.26 -21.63 -40.95
CA LEU A 22 -5.08 -20.86 -40.60
C LEU A 22 -5.14 -19.50 -41.27
N LEU A 23 -5.00 -18.45 -40.47
CA LEU A 23 -4.93 -17.07 -40.92
C LEU A 23 -3.54 -16.50 -40.62
N LEU A 24 -2.77 -16.21 -41.67
CA LEU A 24 -1.50 -15.51 -41.54
C LEU A 24 -1.75 -14.00 -41.67
N CYS A 25 -1.47 -13.26 -40.60
CA CYS A 25 -1.76 -11.84 -40.54
C CYS A 25 -0.60 -11.02 -39.96
N SER A 26 -0.49 -9.77 -40.40
CA SER A 26 0.27 -8.73 -39.70
C SER A 26 -0.45 -8.31 -38.41
N THR A 27 0.21 -7.55 -37.54
CA THR A 27 -0.36 -6.99 -36.29
C THR A 27 -1.63 -6.14 -36.44
N ILE A 28 -2.01 -5.80 -37.67
CA ILE A 28 -3.24 -5.11 -38.04
C ILE A 28 -4.46 -6.05 -37.95
N ILE A 29 -4.53 -6.92 -36.93
CA ILE A 29 -5.81 -7.42 -36.37
C ILE A 29 -6.02 -6.69 -35.03
N GLU A 30 -5.78 -5.38 -35.05
CA GLU A 30 -5.94 -4.51 -33.88
C GLU A 30 -7.41 -4.13 -33.67
N THR A 31 -8.24 -4.18 -34.73
CA THR A 31 -9.66 -3.80 -34.66
C THR A 31 -10.57 -5.02 -34.58
N GLY A 32 -11.20 -5.20 -33.42
CA GLY A 32 -12.58 -5.70 -33.28
C GLY A 32 -12.98 -7.11 -33.74
N ILE A 33 -12.15 -7.89 -34.42
CA ILE A 33 -12.60 -9.20 -34.91
C ILE A 33 -12.49 -10.23 -33.79
N ASP A 34 -13.67 -10.72 -33.38
CA ASP A 34 -13.87 -11.82 -32.46
C ASP A 34 -14.21 -13.07 -33.27
N VAL A 35 -13.31 -14.07 -33.25
CA VAL A 35 -13.55 -15.37 -33.88
C VAL A 35 -13.57 -16.41 -32.76
N PRO A 36 -14.75 -16.80 -32.24
CA PRO A 36 -14.86 -17.72 -31.10
C PRO A 36 -14.23 -19.09 -31.36
N SER A 37 -14.13 -19.50 -32.64
CA SER A 37 -13.50 -20.76 -33.05
C SER A 37 -11.97 -20.72 -33.09
N ALA A 38 -11.34 -19.54 -33.00
CA ALA A 38 -9.90 -19.40 -32.98
C ALA A 38 -9.39 -19.50 -31.53
N ASN A 39 -8.82 -20.66 -31.19
CA ASN A 39 -8.31 -20.95 -29.85
C ASN A 39 -6.79 -20.90 -29.75
N THR A 40 -6.06 -20.85 -30.87
CA THR A 40 -4.59 -20.85 -30.87
C THR A 40 -4.06 -19.65 -31.62
N ILE A 41 -3.15 -18.90 -30.98
CA ILE A 41 -2.38 -17.82 -31.61
C ILE A 41 -0.89 -18.14 -31.56
N VAL A 42 -0.19 -17.89 -32.67
CA VAL A 42 1.27 -18.01 -32.77
C VAL A 42 1.83 -16.65 -33.13
N ILE A 43 2.63 -16.08 -32.23
CA ILE A 43 3.25 -14.76 -32.41
C ILE A 43 4.71 -14.96 -32.79
N SER A 44 5.04 -14.68 -34.04
CA SER A 44 6.42 -14.68 -34.52
C SER A 44 7.15 -13.42 -34.04
N ARG A 45 8.41 -13.55 -33.64
CA ARG A 45 9.24 -12.44 -33.14
C ARG A 45 8.61 -11.71 -31.94
N ALA A 46 8.19 -12.46 -30.94
CA ALA A 46 7.60 -11.92 -29.70
C ALA A 46 8.53 -10.91 -29.00
N ASP A 47 9.84 -11.03 -29.19
CA ASP A 47 10.89 -10.13 -28.70
C ASP A 47 10.70 -8.66 -29.13
N LYS A 48 10.10 -8.44 -30.30
CA LYS A 48 9.90 -7.10 -30.88
C LYS A 48 8.62 -6.41 -30.42
N PHE A 49 7.72 -7.10 -29.74
CA PHE A 49 6.44 -6.53 -29.32
C PHE A 49 6.48 -5.97 -27.92
N GLY A 50 5.84 -4.82 -27.71
CA GLY A 50 5.63 -4.29 -26.36
C GLY A 50 4.73 -5.22 -25.54
N LEU A 51 4.85 -5.14 -24.20
CA LEU A 51 4.08 -5.99 -23.29
C LEU A 51 2.57 -5.82 -23.53
N ALA A 52 2.14 -4.57 -23.70
CA ALA A 52 0.75 -4.24 -23.97
C ALA A 52 0.22 -4.85 -25.27
N GLN A 53 1.05 -4.87 -26.32
CA GLN A 53 0.69 -5.46 -27.61
C GLN A 53 0.58 -6.98 -27.51
N LEU A 54 1.52 -7.64 -26.82
CA LEU A 54 1.47 -9.09 -26.59
C LEU A 54 0.22 -9.50 -25.81
N HIS A 55 -0.16 -8.72 -24.80
CA HIS A 55 -1.36 -8.96 -24.02
C HIS A 55 -2.65 -8.75 -24.84
N GLN A 56 -2.72 -7.68 -25.64
CA GLN A 56 -3.84 -7.47 -26.55
C GLN A 56 -3.98 -8.60 -27.57
N LEU A 57 -2.87 -9.08 -28.14
CA LEU A 57 -2.85 -10.20 -29.09
C LEU A 57 -3.29 -11.51 -28.43
N ARG A 58 -2.80 -11.80 -27.21
CA ARG A 58 -3.25 -12.94 -26.41
C ARG A 58 -4.76 -12.88 -26.14
N GLY A 59 -5.30 -11.70 -25.81
CA GLY A 59 -6.73 -11.51 -25.54
C GLY A 59 -7.66 -11.67 -26.74
N ARG A 60 -7.12 -11.93 -27.94
CA ARG A 60 -7.91 -12.26 -29.15
C ARG A 60 -8.28 -13.73 -29.25
N VAL A 61 -7.64 -14.61 -28.48
CA VAL A 61 -7.98 -16.02 -28.38
C VAL A 61 -8.55 -16.35 -27.01
N GLY A 62 -9.35 -17.41 -26.89
CA GLY A 62 -9.90 -17.85 -25.60
C GLY A 62 -11.22 -17.19 -25.20
N ARG A 63 -12.05 -16.83 -26.18
CA ARG A 63 -13.42 -16.30 -25.96
C ARG A 63 -14.50 -17.38 -25.90
N SER A 64 -14.10 -18.66 -25.97
CA SER A 64 -14.99 -19.82 -25.84
C SER A 64 -14.72 -20.55 -24.51
N HIS A 65 -15.55 -21.54 -24.17
CA HIS A 65 -15.38 -22.37 -22.98
C HIS A 65 -14.19 -23.34 -23.07
N HIS A 66 -13.46 -23.34 -24.19
CA HIS A 66 -12.30 -24.20 -24.41
C HIS A 66 -11.02 -23.45 -24.11
N GLN A 67 -10.04 -24.18 -23.58
CA GLN A 67 -8.72 -23.63 -23.30
C GLN A 67 -8.05 -23.14 -24.59
N ALA A 68 -7.52 -21.93 -24.53
CA ALA A 68 -6.79 -21.31 -25.61
C ALA A 68 -5.29 -21.32 -25.34
N TYR A 69 -4.51 -21.37 -26.42
CA TYR A 69 -3.06 -21.44 -26.38
C TYR A 69 -2.46 -20.23 -27.11
N ALA A 70 -1.46 -19.60 -26.48
CA ALA A 70 -0.69 -18.52 -27.09
C ALA A 70 0.79 -18.89 -27.11
N TYR A 71 1.34 -19.08 -28.30
CA TYR A 71 2.75 -19.41 -28.50
C TYR A 71 3.54 -18.15 -28.84
N LEU A 72 4.51 -17.82 -27.99
CA LEU A 72 5.41 -16.68 -28.15
C LEU A 72 6.74 -17.17 -28.72
N MET A 73 7.00 -16.92 -30.00
CA MET A 73 8.20 -17.41 -30.68
C MET A 73 9.28 -16.33 -30.70
N VAL A 74 10.48 -16.69 -30.24
CA VAL A 74 11.69 -15.86 -30.30
C VAL A 74 12.76 -16.56 -31.14
N PRO A 75 13.63 -15.80 -31.85
CA PRO A 75 14.63 -16.40 -32.75
C PRO A 75 15.76 -17.10 -31.98
N ASP A 76 16.10 -16.60 -30.80
CA ASP A 76 17.10 -17.16 -29.89
C ASP A 76 16.73 -16.75 -28.47
N LEU A 77 16.87 -17.67 -27.51
CA LEU A 77 16.61 -17.42 -26.09
C LEU A 77 17.82 -16.75 -25.42
N GLU A 78 19.04 -17.08 -25.85
CA GLU A 78 20.28 -16.57 -25.25
C GLU A 78 20.63 -15.15 -25.74
N GLY A 79 20.29 -14.83 -26.98
CA GLY A 79 20.42 -13.49 -27.57
C GLY A 79 19.34 -12.47 -27.16
N LEU A 80 18.44 -12.81 -26.23
CA LEU A 80 17.42 -11.87 -25.76
C LEU A 80 18.06 -10.76 -24.91
N THR A 81 17.67 -9.51 -25.19
CA THR A 81 17.98 -8.41 -24.27
C THR A 81 17.31 -8.68 -22.92
N ARG A 82 17.95 -8.27 -21.82
CA ARG A 82 17.41 -8.39 -20.46
C ARG A 82 15.96 -7.90 -20.36
N GLN A 83 15.68 -6.78 -21.02
CA GLN A 83 14.37 -6.14 -21.08
C GLN A 83 13.33 -6.95 -21.88
N ALA A 84 13.74 -7.64 -22.95
CA ALA A 84 12.85 -8.52 -23.72
C ALA A 84 12.56 -9.83 -22.97
N SER A 85 13.56 -10.40 -22.30
CA SER A 85 13.40 -11.60 -21.48
C SER A 85 12.41 -11.37 -20.32
N GLN A 86 12.63 -10.31 -19.53
CA GLN A 86 11.72 -9.92 -18.43
C GLN A 86 10.27 -9.71 -18.91
N ARG A 87 10.09 -9.13 -20.10
CA ARG A 87 8.77 -8.91 -20.70
C ARG A 87 8.07 -10.22 -21.05
N LEU A 88 8.79 -11.18 -21.60
CA LEU A 88 8.26 -12.49 -21.99
C LEU A 88 7.94 -13.34 -20.75
N ASP A 89 8.76 -13.27 -19.71
CA ASP A 89 8.48 -13.91 -18.43
C ASP A 89 7.23 -13.30 -17.77
N ALA A 90 7.12 -11.97 -17.77
CA ALA A 90 5.96 -11.27 -17.21
C ALA A 90 4.65 -11.69 -17.88
N ILE A 91 4.61 -11.79 -19.22
CA ILE A 91 3.37 -12.20 -19.92
C ILE A 91 3.02 -13.69 -19.69
N GLN A 92 4.02 -14.55 -19.46
CA GLN A 92 3.79 -15.96 -19.12
C GLN A 92 3.18 -16.14 -17.72
N GLN A 93 3.61 -15.32 -16.74
CA GLN A 93 3.11 -15.38 -15.36
C GLN A 93 1.70 -14.79 -15.19
N MET A 94 1.18 -14.07 -16.18
CA MET A 94 -0.13 -13.42 -16.11
C MET A 94 -1.26 -14.41 -16.40
N GLU A 95 -1.68 -15.23 -15.43
CA GLU A 95 -2.70 -16.27 -15.66
C GLU A 95 -4.17 -15.88 -15.43
N GLU A 96 -4.53 -14.74 -14.80
CA GLU A 96 -5.96 -14.46 -14.51
C GLU A 96 -6.44 -13.01 -14.69
N LEU A 97 -7.78 -12.88 -14.80
CA LEU A 97 -8.58 -11.66 -14.98
C LEU A 97 -8.13 -10.52 -14.04
N GLY A 98 -7.95 -9.32 -14.59
CA GLY A 98 -7.42 -8.13 -13.89
C GLY A 98 -6.11 -7.58 -14.50
N SER A 99 -5.60 -8.30 -15.49
CA SER A 99 -4.32 -8.11 -16.18
C SER A 99 -4.05 -6.73 -16.81
N GLY A 100 -5.08 -5.93 -17.12
CA GLY A 100 -4.90 -4.67 -17.86
C GLY A 100 -4.19 -3.56 -17.07
N PHE A 101 -4.36 -3.53 -15.75
CA PHE A 101 -3.68 -2.54 -14.89
C PHE A 101 -2.24 -2.97 -14.59
N TYR A 102 -2.01 -4.25 -14.30
CA TYR A 102 -0.67 -4.83 -14.12
C TYR A 102 0.22 -4.61 -15.36
N LEU A 103 -0.39 -4.68 -16.55
CA LEU A 103 0.23 -4.41 -17.84
C LEU A 103 0.77 -2.97 -17.99
N ALA A 104 -0.03 -1.98 -17.58
CA ALA A 104 0.35 -0.57 -17.68
C ALA A 104 1.50 -0.23 -16.72
N MET A 105 1.53 -0.86 -15.54
CA MET A 105 2.56 -0.64 -14.53
C MET A 105 3.91 -1.26 -14.92
N HIS A 106 3.90 -2.52 -15.41
CA HIS A 106 5.11 -3.16 -15.93
C HIS A 106 5.66 -2.46 -17.19
N ASP A 107 4.78 -1.98 -18.08
CA ASP A 107 5.20 -1.20 -19.25
C ASP A 107 5.83 0.15 -18.85
N LEU A 108 5.35 0.78 -17.75
CA LEU A 108 5.94 2.00 -17.18
C LEU A 108 7.32 1.74 -16.52
N GLU A 109 7.45 0.63 -15.80
CA GLU A 109 8.69 0.16 -15.16
C GLU A 109 9.76 -0.14 -16.20
N ILE A 110 9.38 -0.82 -17.29
CA ILE A 110 10.25 -1.20 -18.39
C ILE A 110 10.67 0.01 -19.24
N ARG A 111 9.83 1.04 -19.40
CA ARG A 111 10.07 2.14 -20.36
C ARG A 111 10.89 3.33 -19.84
N GLY A 112 11.08 3.55 -18.53
CA GLY A 112 11.86 4.74 -18.15
C GLY A 112 11.94 5.18 -16.69
N ALA A 113 11.38 4.46 -15.71
CA ALA A 113 11.61 4.81 -14.30
C ALA A 113 13.04 4.44 -13.79
N GLY A 114 13.88 3.87 -14.66
CA GLY A 114 15.19 3.32 -14.30
C GLY A 114 16.38 4.29 -14.32
N GLU A 115 16.23 5.54 -14.76
CA GLU A 115 17.41 6.39 -15.03
C GLU A 115 17.65 7.53 -14.02
N VAL A 116 16.73 7.81 -13.09
CA VAL A 116 16.92 8.94 -12.15
C VAL A 116 17.50 8.51 -10.80
N LEU A 117 17.29 7.27 -10.33
CA LEU A 117 17.76 6.80 -9.02
C LEU A 117 18.07 5.29 -8.97
N GLY A 118 18.92 4.79 -9.87
CA GLY A 118 19.54 3.45 -9.77
C GLY A 118 18.61 2.23 -9.84
N GLU A 119 19.12 1.11 -10.35
CA GLU A 119 18.38 -0.12 -10.67
C GLU A 119 17.62 -0.81 -9.51
N SER A 120 17.70 -0.33 -8.27
CA SER A 120 17.14 -1.02 -7.08
C SER A 120 15.97 -0.30 -6.39
N GLN A 121 15.54 0.90 -6.84
CA GLN A 121 14.55 1.71 -6.11
C GLN A 121 13.26 2.05 -6.86
N SER A 122 13.18 1.82 -8.17
CA SER A 122 12.02 2.23 -8.99
C SER A 122 10.73 1.44 -8.68
N GLY A 123 10.81 0.15 -8.34
CA GLY A 123 9.64 -0.67 -8.01
C GLY A 123 8.89 -0.22 -6.74
N ASN A 124 9.60 0.33 -5.76
CA ASN A 124 9.03 0.69 -4.46
C ASN A 124 8.14 1.94 -4.49
N MET A 125 8.43 2.91 -5.37
CA MET A 125 7.70 4.19 -5.40
C MET A 125 6.24 4.01 -5.87
N VAL A 126 6.03 3.03 -6.76
CA VAL A 126 4.72 2.62 -7.27
C VAL A 126 3.98 1.70 -6.30
N GLU A 127 4.70 0.78 -5.64
CA GLU A 127 4.11 -0.14 -4.65
C GLU A 127 3.51 0.64 -3.46
N VAL A 128 4.13 1.75 -3.06
CA VAL A 128 3.61 2.67 -2.04
C VAL A 128 2.31 3.34 -2.51
N GLY A 129 2.23 3.77 -3.77
CA GLY A 129 1.02 4.36 -4.35
C GLY A 129 -0.15 3.38 -4.47
N PHE A 130 0.14 2.13 -4.85
CA PHE A 130 -0.86 1.05 -4.92
C PHE A 130 -1.40 0.67 -3.54
N GLN A 131 -0.54 0.58 -2.54
CA GLN A 131 -0.97 0.28 -1.18
C GLN A 131 -1.78 1.41 -0.57
N LEU A 132 -1.35 2.66 -0.74
CA LEU A 132 -2.11 3.81 -0.27
C LEU A 132 -3.49 3.85 -0.94
N TYR A 133 -3.58 3.60 -2.25
CA TYR A 133 -4.86 3.51 -2.95
C TYR A 133 -5.76 2.40 -2.41
N ASN A 134 -5.22 1.19 -2.17
CA ASN A 134 -5.99 0.09 -1.59
C ASN A 134 -6.42 0.37 -0.15
N GLU A 135 -5.59 1.04 0.65
CA GLU A 135 -5.95 1.48 2.00
C GLU A 135 -7.07 2.52 1.95
N MET A 136 -6.97 3.51 1.07
CA MET A 136 -8.04 4.49 0.81
C MET A 136 -9.34 3.82 0.34
N LEU A 137 -9.26 2.84 -0.56
CA LEU A 137 -10.41 2.08 -1.06
C LEU A 137 -11.05 1.23 0.05
N ALA A 138 -10.24 0.52 0.84
CA ALA A 138 -10.72 -0.31 1.94
C ALA A 138 -11.36 0.53 3.05
N GLU A 139 -10.81 1.71 3.34
CA GLU A 139 -11.39 2.71 4.23
C GLU A 139 -12.73 3.23 3.69
N ALA A 140 -12.78 3.61 2.41
CA ALA A 140 -14.02 4.09 1.79
C ALA A 140 -15.13 3.03 1.81
N VAL A 141 -14.81 1.76 1.51
CA VAL A 141 -15.76 0.65 1.59
C VAL A 141 -16.23 0.41 3.03
N ARG A 142 -15.34 0.54 4.03
CA ARG A 142 -15.69 0.46 5.45
C ARG A 142 -16.67 1.57 5.85
N CYS A 143 -16.39 2.81 5.49
CA CYS A 143 -17.23 3.98 5.79
C CYS A 143 -18.62 3.85 5.13
N LEU A 144 -18.67 3.46 3.85
CA LEU A 144 -19.92 3.23 3.14
C LEU A 144 -20.76 2.10 3.76
N LYS A 145 -20.12 0.99 4.18
CA LYS A 145 -20.81 -0.08 4.93
C LYS A 145 -21.32 0.36 6.31
N ALA A 146 -20.66 1.34 6.93
CA ALA A 146 -21.05 1.93 8.21
C ALA A 146 -22.02 3.12 8.07
N GLY A 147 -22.45 3.46 6.85
CA GLY A 147 -23.36 4.59 6.59
C GLY A 147 -22.74 5.97 6.80
N THR A 148 -21.41 6.07 6.79
CA THR A 148 -20.65 7.31 7.00
C THR A 148 -19.99 7.78 5.70
N GLU A 149 -19.95 9.10 5.45
CA GLU A 149 -19.25 9.63 4.28
C GLU A 149 -17.73 9.40 4.41
N PRO A 150 -17.07 8.86 3.37
CA PRO A 150 -15.64 8.63 3.39
C PRO A 150 -14.87 9.95 3.26
N ASP A 151 -14.16 10.34 4.31
CA ASP A 151 -13.14 11.38 4.21
C ASP A 151 -11.92 10.83 3.46
N LEU A 152 -11.85 11.13 2.16
CA LEU A 152 -10.80 10.68 1.25
C LEU A 152 -9.40 11.18 1.65
N LEU A 153 -9.31 12.18 2.53
CA LEU A 153 -8.04 12.68 3.06
C LEU A 153 -7.70 12.10 4.44
N ALA A 154 -8.60 11.35 5.09
CA ALA A 154 -8.36 10.75 6.40
C ALA A 154 -7.12 9.82 6.45
N PRO A 155 -6.79 9.04 5.40
CA PRO A 155 -5.57 8.20 5.41
C PRO A 155 -4.27 9.04 5.48
N LEU A 156 -4.30 10.27 4.99
CA LEU A 156 -3.18 11.22 5.04
C LEU A 156 -3.18 12.06 6.34
N HIS A 157 -4.33 12.25 6.98
CA HIS A 157 -4.48 13.06 8.21
C HIS A 157 -4.41 12.24 9.51
N ALA A 158 -4.55 10.91 9.46
CA ALA A 158 -4.66 10.06 10.65
C ALA A 158 -3.34 9.44 11.14
N THR A 159 -2.18 10.01 10.79
CA THR A 159 -0.92 9.56 11.40
C THR A 159 -0.66 10.34 12.69
N THR A 160 -0.89 9.73 13.84
CA THR A 160 -0.46 10.28 15.12
C THR A 160 1.07 10.49 15.10
N GLU A 161 1.51 11.74 15.14
CA GLU A 161 2.93 12.11 15.18
C GLU A 161 3.49 11.89 16.58
N ILE A 162 4.62 11.20 16.70
CA ILE A 162 5.26 10.93 17.99
C ILE A 162 6.73 11.33 17.92
N ASN A 163 7.11 12.25 18.80
CA ASN A 163 8.48 12.67 18.99
C ASN A 163 8.92 12.38 20.42
N LEU A 164 9.92 11.51 20.58
CA LEU A 164 10.53 11.18 21.86
C LEU A 164 11.87 11.87 22.09
N HIS A 165 12.31 12.78 21.20
CA HIS A 165 13.61 13.48 21.27
C HIS A 165 14.82 12.54 21.41
N VAL A 166 14.74 11.38 20.75
CA VAL A 166 15.83 10.41 20.61
C VAL A 166 15.84 9.85 19.19
N PRO A 167 17.00 9.43 18.66
CA PRO A 167 17.07 8.78 17.36
C PRO A 167 16.29 7.47 17.38
N ALA A 168 15.17 7.44 16.66
CA ALA A 168 14.29 6.29 16.50
C ALA A 168 14.46 5.73 15.08
N LEU A 169 15.45 4.85 14.91
CA LEU A 169 15.80 4.26 13.61
C LEU A 169 16.43 2.88 13.78
N LEU A 170 16.37 2.06 12.73
CA LEU A 170 17.14 0.83 12.60
C LEU A 170 18.55 1.18 12.11
N PRO A 171 19.60 1.01 12.94
CA PRO A 171 20.97 1.34 12.53
C PRO A 171 21.47 0.39 11.44
N ASP A 172 22.38 0.89 10.61
CA ASP A 172 23.02 0.09 9.56
C ASP A 172 23.80 -1.10 10.12
N SER A 173 24.40 -0.92 11.29
CA SER A 173 25.10 -2.00 12.02
C SER A 173 24.18 -3.12 12.53
N TYR A 174 22.87 -2.88 12.61
CA TYR A 174 21.89 -3.88 13.04
C TYR A 174 21.18 -4.53 11.86
N CYS A 175 20.82 -3.72 10.85
CA CYS A 175 20.22 -4.18 9.60
C CYS A 175 20.89 -3.45 8.42
N GLY A 176 21.91 -4.10 7.85
CA GLY A 176 22.71 -3.53 6.75
C GLY A 176 22.04 -3.64 5.38
N ASP A 177 21.12 -4.58 5.19
CA ASP A 177 20.33 -4.67 3.97
C ASP A 177 19.22 -3.60 3.95
N VAL A 178 19.32 -2.67 3.00
CA VAL A 178 18.39 -1.55 2.83
C VAL A 178 16.98 -2.03 2.52
N HIS A 179 16.83 -3.10 1.72
CA HIS A 179 15.53 -3.64 1.36
C HIS A 179 14.80 -4.22 2.58
N THR A 180 15.50 -5.03 3.38
CA THR A 180 14.98 -5.57 4.62
C THR A 180 14.60 -4.46 5.59
N ARG A 181 15.44 -3.42 5.73
CA ARG A 181 15.15 -2.27 6.60
C ARG A 181 13.89 -1.51 6.17
N LEU A 182 13.72 -1.24 4.88
CA LEU A 182 12.51 -0.61 4.33
C LEU A 182 11.27 -1.48 4.56
N SER A 183 11.38 -2.80 4.36
CA SER A 183 10.30 -3.74 4.63
C SER A 183 9.88 -3.74 6.11
N LEU A 184 10.84 -3.68 7.04
CA LEU A 184 10.57 -3.59 8.48
C LEU A 184 9.87 -2.27 8.86
N TYR A 185 10.34 -1.13 8.34
CA TYR A 185 9.67 0.15 8.57
C TYR A 185 8.22 0.15 8.09
N LYS A 186 8.00 -0.42 6.90
CA LYS A 186 6.66 -0.57 6.31
C LYS A 186 5.75 -1.45 7.18
N LYS A 187 6.24 -2.61 7.63
CA LYS A 187 5.50 -3.49 8.55
C LYS A 187 5.14 -2.77 9.86
N LEU A 188 6.10 -2.09 10.49
CA LEU A 188 5.87 -1.29 11.71
C LEU A 188 4.83 -0.19 11.48
N ALA A 189 4.87 0.48 10.32
CA ALA A 189 3.90 1.50 9.96
C ALA A 189 2.49 0.93 9.79
N MET A 190 2.34 -0.30 9.30
CA MET A 190 1.04 -0.94 9.09
C MET A 190 0.43 -1.56 10.36
N CYS A 191 1.22 -1.79 11.42
CA CYS A 191 0.71 -2.33 12.68
C CYS A 191 -0.34 -1.40 13.32
N LYS A 192 -1.52 -1.95 13.65
CA LYS A 192 -2.63 -1.21 14.27
C LYS A 192 -2.77 -1.47 15.77
N THR A 193 -2.17 -2.55 16.27
CA THR A 193 -2.27 -2.95 17.68
C THR A 193 -0.90 -3.17 18.30
N SER A 194 -0.84 -3.19 19.63
CA SER A 194 0.43 -3.46 20.34
C SER A 194 0.88 -4.90 20.12
N GLU A 195 -0.06 -5.84 20.04
CA GLU A 195 0.23 -7.27 19.85
C GLU A 195 0.90 -7.53 18.50
N GLN A 196 0.51 -6.80 17.44
CA GLN A 196 1.15 -6.89 16.14
C GLN A 196 2.59 -6.36 16.17
N ILE A 197 2.85 -5.31 16.96
CA ILE A 197 4.20 -4.79 17.16
C ILE A 197 5.03 -5.79 17.95
N ASP A 198 4.44 -6.45 18.94
CA ASP A 198 5.12 -7.43 19.79
C ASP A 198 5.51 -8.68 18.99
N ALA A 199 4.62 -9.18 18.12
CA ALA A 199 4.93 -10.26 17.19
C ALA A 199 6.05 -9.88 16.21
N LEU A 200 6.01 -8.67 15.65
CA LEU A 200 7.07 -8.19 14.76
C LEU A 200 8.39 -7.98 15.51
N LEU A 201 8.33 -7.57 16.78
CA LEU A 201 9.51 -7.44 17.63
C LEU A 201 10.15 -8.80 17.89
N GLU A 202 9.36 -9.85 18.18
CA GLU A 202 9.86 -11.22 18.33
C GLU A 202 10.58 -11.68 17.05
N ASP A 203 9.97 -11.49 15.88
CA ASP A 203 10.59 -11.79 14.58
C ASP A 203 11.91 -11.04 14.36
N ILE A 204 11.97 -9.76 14.74
CA ILE A 204 13.19 -8.93 14.62
C ILE A 204 14.27 -9.43 15.57
N VAL A 205 13.93 -9.73 16.83
CA VAL A 205 14.87 -10.23 17.83
C VAL A 205 15.42 -11.59 17.44
N ASP A 206 14.58 -12.48 16.92
CA ASP A 206 15.00 -13.82 16.47
C ASP A 206 15.98 -13.74 15.31
N ARG A 207 15.74 -12.82 14.35
CA ARG A 207 16.58 -12.67 13.16
C ARG A 207 17.87 -11.87 13.37
N PHE A 208 17.84 -10.83 14.19
CA PHE A 208 18.93 -9.85 14.31
C PHE A 208 19.53 -9.77 15.72
N GLY A 209 18.95 -10.49 16.69
CA GLY A 209 19.38 -10.48 18.08
C GLY A 209 18.91 -9.23 18.84
N LYS A 210 19.64 -8.88 19.90
CA LYS A 210 19.24 -7.82 20.85
C LYS A 210 19.13 -6.45 20.17
N LEU A 211 18.03 -5.74 20.41
CA LEU A 211 17.80 -4.42 19.85
C LEU A 211 18.81 -3.38 20.39
N PRO A 212 19.41 -2.56 19.51
CA PRO A 212 20.15 -1.38 19.93
C PRO A 212 19.20 -0.30 20.47
N PRO A 213 19.70 0.69 21.24
CA PRO A 213 18.87 1.75 21.84
C PRO A 213 18.00 2.51 20.83
N GLN A 214 18.52 2.75 19.63
CA GLN A 214 17.80 3.47 18.56
C GLN A 214 16.64 2.64 17.98
N ALA A 215 16.83 1.33 17.85
CA ALA A 215 15.78 0.43 17.40
C ALA A 215 14.72 0.27 18.49
N GLN A 216 15.12 0.19 19.77
CA GLN A 216 14.16 0.16 20.88
C GLN A 216 13.28 1.42 20.88
N ALA A 217 13.89 2.60 20.69
CA ALA A 217 13.15 3.85 20.58
C ALA A 217 12.15 3.84 19.41
N LEU A 218 12.52 3.27 18.26
CA LEU A 218 11.61 3.10 17.11
C LEU A 218 10.39 2.24 17.49
N ILE A 219 10.60 1.11 18.15
CA ILE A 219 9.50 0.24 18.59
C ILE A 219 8.61 0.97 19.61
N ASP A 220 9.20 1.70 20.55
CA ASP A 220 8.45 2.47 21.54
C ASP A 220 7.58 3.57 20.90
N VAL A 221 8.10 4.23 19.85
CA VAL A 221 7.35 5.20 19.03
C VAL A 221 6.13 4.53 18.39
N HIS A 222 6.31 3.42 17.69
CA HIS A 222 5.20 2.71 17.03
C HIS A 222 4.18 2.16 18.04
N ARG A 223 4.65 1.64 19.18
CA ARG A 223 3.76 1.15 20.24
C ARG A 223 2.93 2.29 20.82
N LEU A 224 3.55 3.42 21.07
CA LEU A 224 2.86 4.61 21.56
C LEU A 224 1.85 5.13 20.52
N ARG A 225 2.13 5.01 19.22
CA ARG A 225 1.20 5.36 18.14
C ARG A 225 -0.07 4.54 18.22
N CYS A 226 0.04 3.22 18.27
CA CYS A 226 -1.11 2.32 18.37
C CYS A 226 -1.94 2.56 19.63
N ILE A 227 -1.29 2.90 20.75
CA ILE A 227 -1.99 3.20 22.00
C ILE A 227 -2.67 4.57 21.95
N SER A 228 -2.08 5.57 21.28
CA SER A 228 -2.55 6.96 21.29
C SER A 228 -3.67 7.22 20.28
N GLN A 229 -3.68 6.50 19.16
CA GLN A 229 -4.64 6.69 18.08
C GLN A 229 -6.12 6.51 18.52
N PRO A 230 -6.49 5.50 19.33
CA PRO A 230 -7.85 5.35 19.84
C PRO A 230 -8.33 6.51 20.73
N TYR A 231 -7.42 7.25 21.37
CA TYR A 231 -7.74 8.42 22.20
C TYR A 231 -7.89 9.70 21.36
N GLY A 232 -7.79 9.62 20.03
CA GLY A 232 -7.86 10.80 19.17
C GLY A 232 -6.65 11.73 19.30
N VAL A 233 -5.49 11.20 19.70
CA VAL A 233 -4.24 11.96 19.78
C VAL A 233 -3.70 12.19 18.37
N ILE A 234 -3.45 13.46 18.03
CA ILE A 234 -2.81 13.86 16.77
C ILE A 234 -1.29 13.90 16.92
N LYS A 235 -0.80 14.41 18.06
CA LYS A 235 0.63 14.62 18.26
C LYS A 235 1.05 14.39 19.70
N VAL A 236 2.13 13.66 19.91
CA VAL A 236 2.84 13.54 21.18
C VAL A 236 4.25 14.08 20.98
N ASP A 237 4.59 15.14 21.70
CA ASP A 237 5.93 15.70 21.74
C ASP A 237 6.50 15.56 23.15
N ALA A 238 7.30 14.53 23.39
CA ALA A 238 7.83 14.19 24.70
C ALA A 238 9.31 14.56 24.80
N ALA A 239 9.56 15.83 25.16
CA ALA A 239 10.91 16.33 25.44
C ALA A 239 11.37 15.94 26.86
N PRO A 240 12.67 16.05 27.18
CA PRO A 240 13.20 15.66 28.49
C PRO A 240 12.58 16.36 29.70
N SER A 241 12.09 17.59 29.57
CA SER A 241 11.53 18.36 30.69
C SER A 241 10.03 18.62 30.57
N VAL A 242 9.50 18.60 29.35
CA VAL A 242 8.11 18.92 29.05
C VAL A 242 7.58 17.95 28.01
N THR A 243 6.42 17.36 28.28
CA THR A 243 5.68 16.56 27.31
C THR A 243 4.39 17.29 26.93
N GLN A 244 4.12 17.40 25.63
CA GLN A 244 2.90 17.98 25.10
C GLN A 244 2.12 16.92 24.31
N ILE A 245 0.84 16.79 24.60
CA ILE A 245 -0.08 15.89 23.88
C ILE A 245 -1.15 16.77 23.24
N SER A 246 -1.33 16.65 21.93
CA SER A 246 -2.34 17.36 21.16
C SER A 246 -3.40 16.37 20.68
N PHE A 247 -4.65 16.68 20.96
CA PHE A 247 -5.81 15.89 20.60
C PHE A 247 -6.52 16.52 19.39
N ARG A 248 -7.34 15.71 18.70
CA ARG A 248 -8.26 16.23 17.69
C ARG A 248 -9.39 17.03 18.33
N LYS A 249 -10.06 17.85 17.51
CA LYS A 249 -11.33 18.48 17.86
C LYS A 249 -12.34 17.36 18.17
N ASP A 250 -12.88 17.37 19.38
CA ASP A 250 -13.74 16.31 19.95
C ASP A 250 -13.05 14.92 20.07
N PRO A 251 -12.09 14.78 21.00
CA PRO A 251 -11.48 13.48 21.26
C PRO A 251 -12.50 12.52 21.90
N PRO A 252 -12.44 11.21 21.62
CA PRO A 252 -13.32 10.19 22.20
C PRO A 252 -12.94 9.89 23.67
N ILE A 253 -12.80 10.92 24.48
CA ILE A 253 -12.38 10.88 25.88
C ILE A 253 -13.40 11.64 26.70
N ASP A 254 -13.75 11.12 27.87
CA ASP A 254 -14.61 11.82 28.82
C ASP A 254 -13.93 13.11 29.32
N ALA A 255 -14.56 14.26 29.07
CA ALA A 255 -14.06 15.56 29.51
C ALA A 255 -13.88 15.64 31.03
N LEU A 256 -14.74 14.96 31.82
CA LEU A 256 -14.64 14.93 33.27
C LEU A 256 -13.34 14.26 33.73
N ARG A 257 -12.93 13.16 33.09
CA ARG A 257 -11.68 12.46 33.40
C ARG A 257 -10.45 13.30 33.11
N ILE A 258 -10.47 14.11 32.05
CA ILE A 258 -9.36 15.04 31.75
C ILE A 258 -9.26 16.08 32.86
N ILE A 259 -10.38 16.64 33.31
CA ILE A 259 -10.42 17.62 34.40
C ILE A 259 -9.92 16.99 35.71
N GLU A 260 -10.41 15.81 36.08
CA GLU A 260 -9.95 15.07 37.27
C GLU A 260 -8.45 14.79 37.22
N LEU A 261 -7.93 14.39 36.05
CA LEU A 261 -6.52 14.10 35.86
C LEU A 261 -5.63 15.35 36.04
N VAL A 262 -6.08 16.50 35.55
CA VAL A 262 -5.40 17.79 35.74
C VAL A 262 -5.46 18.26 37.20
N GLN A 263 -6.60 18.05 37.89
CA GLN A 263 -6.74 18.41 39.30
C GLN A 263 -5.92 17.52 40.23
N LYS A 264 -5.85 16.21 39.94
CA LYS A 264 -5.09 15.23 40.74
C LYS A 264 -3.57 15.37 40.58
N ASN A 265 -3.11 15.88 39.42
CA ASN A 265 -1.70 15.96 39.09
C ASN A 265 -1.25 17.41 38.89
N ARG A 266 -0.57 17.99 39.89
CA ARG A 266 -0.04 19.36 39.84
C ARG A 266 0.90 19.68 38.66
N HIS A 267 1.50 18.66 38.06
CA HIS A 267 2.44 18.77 36.95
C HIS A 267 1.77 18.73 35.57
N ILE A 268 0.44 18.58 35.50
CA ILE A 268 -0.32 18.53 34.24
C ILE A 268 -1.16 19.80 34.15
N ARG A 269 -1.14 20.46 32.99
CA ARG A 269 -1.88 21.69 32.72
C ARG A 269 -2.50 21.65 31.33
N PHE A 270 -3.62 22.34 31.17
CA PHE A 270 -4.15 22.64 29.85
C PHE A 270 -3.26 23.66 29.14
N ALA A 271 -2.99 23.42 27.86
CA ALA A 271 -2.24 24.32 26.99
C ALA A 271 -3.12 24.74 25.80
N GLY A 272 -4.26 25.37 26.12
CA GLY A 272 -5.36 25.60 25.18
C GLY A 272 -6.41 24.50 25.26
N ASN A 273 -7.39 24.51 24.33
CA ASN A 273 -8.55 23.63 24.40
C ASN A 273 -8.25 22.17 23.99
N GLU A 274 -7.22 21.96 23.16
CA GLU A 274 -6.95 20.67 22.52
C GLU A 274 -5.59 20.09 22.92
N LYS A 275 -4.91 20.68 23.92
CA LYS A 275 -3.55 20.27 24.30
C LYS A 275 -3.39 20.12 25.80
N LEU A 276 -2.70 19.07 26.19
CA LEU A 276 -2.21 18.84 27.55
C LEU A 276 -0.70 19.03 27.58
N ARG A 277 -0.22 19.78 28.57
CA ARG A 277 1.20 20.00 28.84
C ARG A 277 1.54 19.38 30.19
N ILE A 278 2.61 18.62 30.22
CA ILE A 278 3.08 17.88 31.39
C ILE A 278 4.50 18.36 31.67
N GLU A 279 4.71 18.96 32.83
CA GLU A 279 6.01 19.49 33.26
C GLU A 279 6.64 18.51 34.23
N ARG A 280 7.43 17.57 33.68
CA ARG A 280 8.13 16.55 34.46
C ARG A 280 9.45 16.21 33.79
N GLU A 281 10.52 16.23 34.56
CA GLU A 281 11.84 15.88 34.07
C GLU A 281 12.01 14.36 33.97
N LEU A 282 12.19 13.89 32.74
CA LEU A 282 12.36 12.50 32.35
C LEU A 282 13.42 12.43 31.24
N PRO A 283 14.71 12.29 31.59
CA PRO A 283 15.80 12.26 30.61
C PRO A 283 15.77 11.00 29.74
N ASP A 284 15.32 9.87 30.29
CA ASP A 284 15.20 8.60 29.59
C ASP A 284 13.96 8.53 28.70
N ALA A 285 14.14 8.15 27.44
CA ALA A 285 13.06 8.06 26.45
C ALA A 285 12.04 6.97 26.79
N ARG A 286 12.49 5.85 27.36
CA ARG A 286 11.59 4.76 27.76
C ARG A 286 10.69 5.21 28.91
N ALA A 287 11.23 5.90 29.90
CA ALA A 287 10.46 6.52 30.97
C ALA A 287 9.44 7.56 30.42
N ARG A 288 9.83 8.35 29.41
CA ARG A 288 8.89 9.28 28.72
C ARG A 288 7.74 8.53 28.06
N ALA A 289 8.02 7.48 27.29
CA ALA A 289 6.99 6.69 26.62
C ALA A 289 6.03 6.01 27.62
N GLN A 290 6.56 5.44 28.70
CA GLN A 290 5.76 4.82 29.77
C GLN A 290 4.87 5.83 30.48
N MET A 291 5.36 7.06 30.71
CA MET A 291 4.58 8.13 31.31
C MET A 291 3.38 8.49 30.43
N VAL A 292 3.57 8.66 29.12
CA VAL A 292 2.48 8.95 28.19
C VAL A 292 1.47 7.79 28.15
N GLN A 293 1.94 6.54 28.10
CA GLN A 293 1.06 5.36 28.16
C GLN A 293 0.25 5.31 29.45
N GLY A 294 0.88 5.57 30.60
CA GLY A 294 0.21 5.60 31.89
C GLY A 294 -0.86 6.69 31.96
N LEU A 295 -0.55 7.88 31.43
CA LEU A 295 -1.48 8.99 31.35
C LEU A 295 -2.69 8.64 30.47
N LEU A 296 -2.47 8.13 29.27
CA LEU A 296 -3.55 7.70 28.38
C LEU A 296 -4.42 6.63 29.05
N ARG A 297 -3.83 5.62 29.70
CA ARG A 297 -4.59 4.61 30.46
C ARG A 297 -5.43 5.22 31.59
N SER A 298 -4.95 6.26 32.26
CA SER A 298 -5.70 6.92 33.33
C SER A 298 -6.87 7.77 32.83
N LEU A 299 -6.90 8.13 31.54
CA LEU A 299 -8.10 8.69 30.88
C LEU A 299 -9.18 7.62 30.64
N GLY A 300 -8.86 6.35 30.93
CA GLY A 300 -9.72 5.17 30.81
C GLY A 300 -9.94 4.74 29.36
N GLN A 301 -10.87 3.81 29.12
CA GLN A 301 -11.12 3.36 27.75
C GLN A 301 -11.73 4.49 26.90
N PRO A 302 -11.26 4.68 25.65
CA PRO A 302 -11.88 5.61 24.73
C PRO A 302 -13.36 5.29 24.60
N ILE A 303 -14.19 6.33 24.66
CA ILE A 303 -15.63 6.16 24.47
C ILE A 303 -15.79 5.70 23.03
N ALA A 304 -16.27 4.46 22.83
CA ALA A 304 -16.72 4.03 21.51
C ALA A 304 -17.71 5.09 21.04
N THR A 305 -17.40 5.75 19.92
CA THR A 305 -18.32 6.70 19.31
C THR A 305 -19.56 5.90 18.94
N SER A 306 -20.54 5.84 19.85
CA SER A 306 -21.88 5.40 19.52
C SER A 306 -22.32 6.36 18.42
N ASN A 307 -22.72 5.83 17.28
CA ASN A 307 -23.42 6.58 16.24
C ASN A 307 -24.60 7.33 16.87
N ALA A 308 -24.35 8.55 17.34
CA ALA A 308 -25.36 9.49 17.79
C ALA A 308 -25.89 10.20 16.53
N ALA A 309 -26.59 9.42 15.71
CA ALA A 309 -27.56 9.92 14.75
C ALA A 309 -28.85 9.10 14.89
N THR A 310 -29.32 8.93 16.12
CA THR A 310 -30.70 8.58 16.42
C THR A 310 -31.34 9.76 17.13
N GLY A 311 -32.12 10.53 16.36
CA GLY A 311 -33.32 11.23 16.80
C GLY A 311 -33.18 12.35 17.83
N THR A 312 -33.39 13.59 17.38
CA THR A 312 -34.31 14.49 18.11
C THR A 312 -35.06 15.38 17.11
N THR A 313 -36.34 15.03 16.93
CA THR A 313 -37.55 15.81 16.63
C THR A 313 -37.47 17.25 17.23
N ILE A 314 -38.07 18.35 16.77
CA ILE A 314 -39.44 18.75 16.37
C ILE A 314 -39.26 20.18 15.77
N ALA A 315 -39.82 20.55 14.62
CA ALA A 315 -41.14 21.20 14.48
C ALA A 315 -41.49 21.35 13.00
#